data_AF-A0A2H5VBW5-F1
#
_entry.id   AF-A0A2H5VBW5-F1
#
_cell.length_a   1.000
_cell.length_b   1.000
_cell.length_c   1.000
_cell.angle_alpha   90.00
_cell.angle_beta   90.00
_cell.angle_gamma   90.00
#
_symmetry.space_group_name_H-M   'P 1'
#
loop_
_entity.id
_entity.type
_entity.pdbx_description
1 polymer ?
#
loop_
_entity_poly.entity_id
_entity_poly.type
_entity_poly.pdbx_seq_one_letter_code
_entity_poly.pdbx_strand_id
1 'polypeptide(L)'
;MGIGVVVDNNNTLAYLETLCKRAEMNLALIVAGDDDIDLSIKGKSNTIYILELDTGSSVAGGRVGGFGSRRFKMIHLFRLEDGRCVKMKSIKLEGDYDDEEEIDAVVAGGYVVRLPIRLSDGREVMASCLIDQYAVRLLNSRFGIV
;
A
#
# COMPACT_ATOMS: atom_id res chain seq x y z
N MET A 1 19.31 19.83 13.81
CA MET A 1 18.63 20.58 12.74
C MET A 1 18.02 19.55 11.79
N GLY A 2 16.72 19.25 11.95
CA GLY A 2 16.03 18.34 11.05
C GLY A 2 15.73 19.05 9.75
N ILE A 3 16.20 18.51 8.63
CA ILE A 3 15.87 18.99 7.31
C ILE A 3 14.39 18.68 7.12
N GLY A 4 13.54 19.69 7.29
CA GLY A 4 12.13 19.59 6.96
C GLY A 4 12.02 19.41 5.46
N VAL A 5 11.84 18.18 5.01
CA VAL A 5 11.38 17.91 3.66
C VAL A 5 9.99 18.52 3.59
N VAL A 6 9.86 19.68 2.96
CA VAL A 6 8.57 20.22 2.56
C VAL A 6 8.07 19.30 1.45
N VAL A 7 7.43 18.20 1.87
CA VAL A 7 6.73 17.31 0.98
C VAL A 7 5.55 18.11 0.44
N ASP A 8 5.54 18.40 -0.85
CA ASP A 8 4.37 18.99 -1.50
C ASP A 8 3.20 18.01 -1.35
N ASN A 9 2.30 18.33 -0.43
CA ASN A 9 1.15 17.50 -0.07
C ASN A 9 0.25 17.24 -1.28
N ASN A 10 0.15 18.18 -2.23
CA ASN A 10 -0.66 18.00 -3.43
C ASN A 10 -0.04 16.96 -4.37
N ASN A 11 1.28 17.01 -4.56
CA ASN A 11 1.98 16.00 -5.37
C ASN A 11 1.96 14.61 -4.72
N THR A 12 2.01 14.56 -3.39
CA THR A 12 1.96 13.30 -2.64
C THR A 12 0.59 12.65 -2.73
N LEU A 13 -0.48 13.43 -2.56
CA LEU A 13 -1.84 12.95 -2.70
C LEU A 13 -2.11 12.47 -4.13
N ALA A 14 -1.72 13.24 -5.15
CA ALA A 14 -1.85 12.82 -6.56
C ALA A 14 -1.08 11.53 -6.87
N TYR A 15 0.09 11.34 -6.25
CA TYR A 15 0.87 10.12 -6.37
C TYR A 15 0.17 8.93 -5.70
N LEU A 16 -0.36 9.10 -4.48
CA LEU A 16 -1.17 8.09 -3.80
C LEU A 16 -2.38 7.68 -4.65
N GLU A 17 -3.12 8.63 -5.21
CA GLU A 17 -4.26 8.35 -6.09
C GLU A 17 -3.86 7.57 -7.35
N THR A 18 -2.68 7.84 -7.90
CA THR A 18 -2.14 7.08 -9.03
C THR A 18 -1.91 5.61 -8.64
N LEU A 19 -1.43 5.37 -7.42
CA LEU A 19 -1.26 4.02 -6.89
C LEU A 19 -2.61 3.35 -6.58
N CYS A 20 -3.61 4.07 -6.09
CA CYS A 20 -4.98 3.55 -5.93
C CYS A 20 -5.58 3.10 -7.27
N LYS A 21 -5.36 3.85 -8.36
CA LYS A 21 -5.76 3.43 -9.71
C LYS A 21 -5.02 2.17 -10.18
N ARG A 22 -3.75 2.00 -9.82
CA ARG A 22 -3.03 0.74 -10.07
C ARG A 22 -3.65 -0.42 -9.29
N ALA A 23 -4.06 -0.19 -8.05
CA ALA A 23 -4.75 -1.20 -7.24
C ALA A 23 -6.13 -1.56 -7.82
N GLU A 24 -6.84 -0.60 -8.41
CA GLU A 24 -8.08 -0.86 -9.16
C GLU A 24 -7.86 -1.84 -10.32
N MET A 25 -6.74 -1.70 -11.03
CA MET A 25 -6.31 -2.57 -12.12
C MET A 25 -5.66 -3.88 -11.66
N ASN A 26 -5.68 -4.20 -10.35
CA ASN A 26 -4.97 -5.35 -9.75
C ASN A 26 -3.46 -5.37 -10.07
N LEU A 27 -2.85 -4.18 -10.14
CA LEU A 27 -1.40 -3.98 -10.30
C LEU A 27 -0.74 -3.54 -8.99
N ALA A 28 -1.52 -3.35 -7.94
CA ALA A 28 -1.06 -3.10 -6.59
C ALA A 28 -2.06 -3.66 -5.57
N LEU A 29 -1.58 -3.93 -4.35
CA LEU A 29 -2.38 -4.27 -3.18
C LEU A 29 -2.26 -3.15 -2.16
N ILE A 30 -3.39 -2.71 -1.60
CA ILE A 30 -3.42 -1.74 -0.51
C ILE A 30 -3.49 -2.50 0.80
N VAL A 31 -2.60 -2.21 1.75
CA VAL A 31 -2.63 -2.79 3.10
C VAL A 31 -2.86 -1.66 4.09
N ALA A 32 -3.92 -1.79 4.89
CA ALA A 32 -4.32 -0.80 5.90
C ALA A 32 -4.85 -1.51 7.15
N GLY A 33 -4.80 -0.83 8.29
CA GLY A 33 -5.25 -1.39 9.57
C GLY A 33 -6.73 -1.15 9.86
N ASP A 34 -7.38 -0.31 9.07
CA ASP A 34 -8.76 0.12 9.22
C ASP A 34 -9.45 0.08 7.86
N ASP A 35 -10.75 -0.23 7.85
CA ASP A 35 -11.54 -0.49 6.64
C ASP A 35 -11.96 0.79 5.90
N ASP A 36 -11.99 1.92 6.62
CA ASP A 36 -12.33 3.23 6.09
C ASP A 36 -11.10 3.95 5.48
N ILE A 37 -10.75 3.58 4.25
CA ILE A 37 -9.75 4.29 3.44
C ILE A 37 -10.45 5.43 2.67
N ASP A 38 -10.73 6.51 3.38
CA ASP A 38 -11.26 7.75 2.79
C ASP A 38 -10.16 8.81 2.69
N LEU A 39 -9.70 9.10 1.45
CA LEU A 39 -8.70 10.14 1.19
C LEU A 39 -9.30 11.56 1.19
N SER A 40 -10.62 11.68 1.32
CA SER A 40 -11.35 12.94 1.43
C SER A 40 -11.52 13.41 2.88
N ILE A 41 -11.39 12.52 3.88
CA ILE A 41 -11.64 12.84 5.29
C ILE A 41 -10.41 13.45 5.96
N LYS A 42 -10.58 14.69 6.42
CA LYS A 42 -9.65 15.39 7.29
C LYS A 42 -9.87 14.92 8.74
N GLY A 43 -8.86 14.28 9.34
CA GLY A 43 -8.81 14.08 10.81
C GLY A 43 -8.71 12.64 11.32
N LYS A 44 -8.65 11.61 10.46
CA LYS A 44 -8.28 10.24 10.87
C LYS A 44 -6.81 9.97 10.59
N SER A 45 -6.12 9.38 11.56
CA SER A 45 -4.75 8.91 11.40
C SER A 45 -4.75 7.49 10.84
N ASN A 46 -4.12 7.26 9.69
CA ASN A 46 -4.00 5.91 9.12
C ASN A 46 -2.62 5.71 8.50
N THR A 47 -2.08 4.50 8.60
CA THR A 47 -0.86 4.09 7.90
C THR A 47 -1.26 3.17 6.76
N ILE A 48 -0.93 3.58 5.54
CA ILE A 48 -1.29 2.86 4.33
C ILE A 48 -0.02 2.42 3.63
N TYR A 49 0.04 1.12 3.35
CA TYR A 49 1.03 0.55 2.47
C TYR A 49 0.40 0.25 1.12
N ILE A 50 1.13 0.53 0.05
CA ILE A 50 0.77 0.09 -1.30
C ILE A 50 1.91 -0.76 -1.85
N LEU A 51 1.59 -2.02 -2.13
CA LEU A 51 2.51 -3.03 -2.61
C LEU A 51 2.29 -3.15 -4.12
N GLU A 52 3.22 -2.60 -4.90
CA GLU A 52 3.17 -2.70 -6.36
C GLU A 52 3.65 -4.06 -6.85
N LEU A 53 2.90 -4.64 -7.77
CA LEU A 53 3.26 -5.90 -8.41
C LEU A 53 4.30 -5.69 -9.52
N ASP A 54 5.17 -6.67 -9.69
CA ASP A 54 6.01 -6.81 -10.86
C ASP A 54 5.18 -7.33 -12.04
N THR A 55 4.93 -6.45 -13.00
CA THR A 55 4.19 -6.78 -14.24
C THR A 55 5.09 -7.33 -15.35
N GLY A 56 6.42 -7.37 -15.14
CA GLY A 56 7.39 -7.91 -16.10
C GLY A 56 7.62 -9.42 -15.94
N SER A 57 7.27 -9.99 -14.78
CA SER A 57 7.51 -11.40 -14.47
C SER A 57 6.37 -12.28 -14.98
N SER A 58 6.55 -12.84 -16.18
CA SER A 58 5.70 -13.90 -16.74
C SER A 58 5.97 -15.24 -16.03
N VAL A 59 5.57 -15.38 -14.76
CA VAL A 59 5.58 -16.69 -14.09
C VAL A 59 4.16 -17.26 -14.06
N ALA A 60 3.84 -18.03 -15.10
CA ALA A 60 2.71 -18.92 -15.10
C ALA A 60 3.02 -20.13 -14.20
N GLY A 61 2.63 -20.09 -12.92
CA GLY A 61 2.66 -21.30 -12.08
C GLY A 61 2.53 -21.08 -10.58
N GLY A 62 1.51 -21.70 -9.98
CA GLY A 62 1.58 -22.17 -8.59
C GLY A 62 0.68 -21.52 -7.53
N ARG A 63 -0.62 -21.87 -7.55
CA ARG A 63 -1.62 -21.89 -6.46
C ARG A 63 -1.26 -21.24 -5.10
N VAL A 64 -1.68 -19.99 -4.89
CA VAL A 64 -2.30 -19.51 -3.64
C VAL A 64 -3.39 -18.50 -4.02
N GLY A 65 -4.56 -18.61 -3.40
CA GLY A 65 -5.78 -17.89 -3.79
C GLY A 65 -5.61 -16.37 -3.83
N GLY A 66 -6.13 -15.75 -4.90
CA GLY A 66 -6.44 -14.32 -4.94
C GLY A 66 -5.52 -13.44 -5.78
N PHE A 67 -4.18 -13.57 -5.66
CA PHE A 67 -3.23 -12.65 -6.31
C PHE A 67 -2.21 -13.30 -7.28
N GLY A 68 -2.14 -14.64 -7.30
CA GLY A 68 -1.20 -15.39 -8.15
C GLY A 68 0.27 -15.18 -7.75
N SER A 69 1.20 -15.90 -8.38
CA SER A 69 2.65 -15.87 -8.12
C SER A 69 3.34 -14.54 -8.54
N ARG A 70 2.61 -13.43 -8.50
CA ARG A 70 3.08 -12.10 -8.88
C ARG A 70 3.89 -11.55 -7.72
N ARG A 71 5.20 -11.40 -7.94
CA ARG A 71 6.09 -10.80 -6.96
C ARG A 71 5.79 -9.33 -6.79
N PHE A 72 5.93 -8.81 -5.58
CA PHE A 72 5.94 -7.37 -5.36
C PHE A 72 7.30 -6.81 -5.73
N LYS A 73 7.33 -5.69 -6.45
CA LYS A 73 8.59 -5.01 -6.82
C LYS A 73 8.89 -3.81 -5.94
N MET A 74 7.86 -3.23 -5.32
CA MET A 74 7.99 -1.97 -4.61
C MET A 74 6.90 -1.80 -3.56
N ILE A 75 7.29 -1.23 -2.43
CA ILE A 75 6.39 -0.87 -1.34
C ILE A 75 6.41 0.64 -1.18
N HIS A 76 5.23 1.25 -1.14
CA HIS A 76 5.04 2.67 -0.89
C HIS A 76 4.33 2.83 0.43
N LEU A 77 4.90 3.66 1.29
CA LEU A 77 4.35 3.93 2.62
C LEU A 77 3.84 5.36 2.69
N PHE A 78 2.59 5.48 3.10
CA PHE A 78 1.91 6.75 3.33
C PHE A 78 1.37 6.79 4.76
N ARG A 79 1.41 7.98 5.34
CA ARG A 79 0.73 8.29 6.59
C ARG A 79 -0.30 9.38 6.33
N LEU A 80 -1.55 9.09 6.65
CA LEU A 80 -2.63 10.06 6.70
C LEU A 80 -2.67 10.58 8.14
N GLU A 81 -2.46 11.87 8.36
CA GLU A 81 -2.52 12.53 9.67
C GLU A 81 -3.06 13.95 9.50
N ASP A 82 -4.01 14.38 10.35
CA ASP A 82 -4.60 15.73 10.34
C ASP A 82 -5.09 16.21 8.96
N GLY A 83 -5.61 15.28 8.14
CA GLY A 83 -6.07 15.58 6.78
C GLY A 83 -4.95 15.91 5.80
N ARG A 84 -3.72 15.49 6.11
CA ARG A 84 -2.56 15.53 5.23
C ARG A 84 -2.13 14.11 4.88
N CYS A 85 -1.71 13.92 3.63
CA CYS A 85 -1.07 12.69 3.18
C CYS A 85 0.43 12.94 3.09
N VAL A 86 1.20 12.22 3.90
CA VAL A 86 2.66 12.27 3.92
C VAL A 86 3.20 10.96 3.38
N LYS A 87 3.97 11.04 2.28
CA LYS A 87 4.73 9.89 1.79
C LYS A 87 5.97 9.74 2.65
N MET A 88 6.06 8.65 3.37
CA MET A 88 7.17 8.41 4.30
C MET A 88 8.38 7.84 3.58
N LYS A 89 8.18 6.83 2.70
CA LYS A 89 9.25 6.23 1.88
C LYS A 89 8.69 5.33 0.79
N SER A 90 9.58 4.94 -0.13
CA SER A 90 9.37 3.83 -1.03
C SER A 90 10.57 2.90 -1.00
N ILE A 91 10.31 1.60 -1.05
CA ILE A 91 11.31 0.53 -0.90
C ILE A 91 11.18 -0.35 -2.13
N LYS A 92 12.28 -0.51 -2.87
CA LYS A 92 12.37 -1.49 -3.95
C LYS A 92 12.68 -2.85 -3.35
N LEU A 93 11.99 -3.88 -3.81
CA LEU A 93 12.17 -5.26 -3.36
C LEU A 93 13.15 -6.05 -4.26
N GLU A 94 13.99 -5.37 -5.04
CA GLU A 94 14.85 -5.99 -6.04
C GLU A 94 16.06 -6.69 -5.38
N GLY A 95 15.91 -7.97 -5.01
CA GLY A 95 17.04 -8.88 -4.80
C GLY A 95 17.42 -9.22 -3.36
N ASP A 96 16.64 -8.80 -2.36
CA ASP A 96 16.80 -9.27 -0.98
C ASP A 96 15.74 -10.34 -0.70
N TYR A 97 16.15 -11.61 -0.73
CA TYR A 97 15.25 -12.77 -0.64
C TYR A 97 14.40 -12.74 0.65
N ASP A 98 14.96 -12.20 1.73
CA ASP A 98 14.29 -12.07 3.03
C ASP A 98 13.12 -11.07 2.98
N ASP A 99 13.25 -9.97 2.23
CA ASP A 99 12.16 -8.98 2.08
C ASP A 99 11.00 -9.54 1.24
N GLU A 100 11.30 -10.35 0.20
CA GLU A 100 10.25 -10.97 -0.62
C GLU A 100 9.44 -12.01 0.17
N GLU A 101 10.12 -12.91 0.91
CA GLU A 101 9.43 -13.95 1.72
C GLU A 101 8.60 -13.36 2.86
N GLU A 102 9.09 -12.33 3.56
CA GLU A 102 8.34 -11.69 4.63
C GLU A 102 7.07 -11.00 4.11
N ILE A 103 7.14 -10.35 2.95
CA ILE A 103 5.97 -9.71 2.33
C ILE A 103 4.96 -10.74 1.84
N ASP A 104 5.42 -11.83 1.24
CA ASP A 104 4.55 -12.94 0.86
C ASP A 104 3.87 -13.54 2.10
N ALA A 105 4.57 -13.66 3.23
CA ALA A 105 3.98 -14.11 4.50
C ALA A 105 2.91 -13.14 5.04
N VAL A 106 3.14 -11.83 4.96
CA VAL A 106 2.15 -10.80 5.31
C VAL A 106 0.88 -10.97 4.49
N VAL A 107 1.02 -11.16 3.17
CA VAL A 107 -0.11 -11.22 2.24
C VAL A 107 -0.83 -12.58 2.31
N ALA A 108 -0.10 -13.68 2.45
CA ALA A 108 -0.65 -15.03 2.51
C ALA A 108 -1.51 -15.29 3.75
N GLY A 109 -1.20 -14.62 4.87
CA GLY A 109 -2.00 -14.70 6.10
C GLY A 109 -3.30 -13.88 6.06
N GLY A 110 -3.44 -12.98 5.09
CA GLY A 110 -4.49 -11.98 5.03
C GLY A 110 -5.62 -12.32 4.06
N TYR A 111 -6.83 -11.82 4.33
CA TYR A 111 -7.94 -11.90 3.38
C TYR A 111 -8.02 -10.62 2.53
N VAL A 112 -7.77 -10.77 1.23
CA VAL A 112 -7.85 -9.66 0.27
C VAL A 112 -9.29 -9.47 -0.19
N VAL A 113 -9.81 -8.26 -0.04
CA VAL A 113 -11.16 -7.83 -0.42
C VAL A 113 -11.13 -6.69 -1.43
N ARG A 114 -12.20 -6.56 -2.22
CA ARG A 114 -12.40 -5.38 -3.09
C ARG A 114 -13.22 -4.35 -2.33
N LEU A 115 -12.61 -3.21 -2.00
CA LEU A 115 -13.28 -2.12 -1.29
C LEU A 115 -13.32 -0.84 -2.15
N PRO A 116 -14.38 -0.04 -2.04
CA PRO A 116 -14.39 1.30 -2.61
C PRO A 116 -13.42 2.19 -1.81
N ILE A 117 -12.53 2.86 -2.52
CA ILE A 117 -11.65 3.90 -1.96
C ILE A 117 -12.08 5.24 -2.54
N ARG A 118 -12.43 6.16 -1.66
CA ARG A 118 -12.83 7.52 -2.03
C ARG A 118 -11.59 8.39 -2.23
N LEU A 119 -11.41 8.90 -3.44
CA LEU A 119 -10.33 9.80 -3.85
C LEU A 119 -10.61 11.25 -3.41
N SER A 120 -9.61 12.12 -3.53
CA SER A 120 -9.73 13.52 -3.08
C SER A 120 -10.73 14.34 -3.89
N ASP A 121 -11.00 13.95 -5.14
CA ASP A 121 -12.01 14.56 -6.00
C ASP A 121 -13.42 13.99 -5.79
N GLY A 122 -13.59 13.07 -4.84
CA GLY A 122 -14.87 12.45 -4.51
C GLY A 122 -15.25 11.27 -5.39
N ARG A 123 -14.44 10.89 -6.39
CA ARG A 123 -14.62 9.63 -7.12
C ARG A 123 -14.24 8.45 -6.26
N GLU A 124 -14.84 7.31 -6.54
CA GLU A 124 -14.50 6.03 -5.90
C GLU A 124 -13.80 5.13 -6.91
N VAL A 125 -12.76 4.43 -6.45
CA VAL A 125 -12.12 3.34 -7.18
C VAL A 125 -12.30 2.04 -6.40
N MET A 126 -12.63 0.95 -7.08
CA MET A 126 -12.69 -0.36 -6.43
C MET A 126 -11.30 -0.94 -6.40
N ALA A 127 -10.66 -1.00 -5.23
CA ALA A 127 -9.28 -1.45 -5.09
C ALA A 127 -9.18 -2.78 -4.35
N SER A 128 -8.13 -3.55 -4.67
CA SER A 128 -7.78 -4.73 -3.89
C SER A 128 -7.07 -4.30 -2.61
N CYS A 129 -7.66 -4.67 -1.48
CA CYS A 129 -7.27 -4.24 -0.15
C CYS A 129 -7.11 -5.43 0.79
N LEU A 130 -6.06 -5.41 1.60
CA LEU A 130 -5.90 -6.24 2.79
C LEU A 130 -6.10 -5.33 4.01
N ILE A 131 -7.23 -5.49 4.70
CA ILE A 131 -7.54 -4.74 5.91
C ILE A 131 -7.20 -5.61 7.11
N ASP A 132 -6.01 -5.42 7.66
CA ASP A 132 -5.49 -6.23 8.76
C ASP A 132 -4.47 -5.44 9.59
N GLN A 133 -4.81 -5.20 10.85
CA GLN A 133 -3.91 -4.53 11.81
C GLN A 133 -2.63 -5.33 12.06
N TYR A 134 -2.69 -6.66 12.03
CA TYR A 134 -1.50 -7.50 12.19
C TYR A 134 -0.55 -7.33 11.01
N ALA A 135 -1.07 -7.33 9.78
CA ALA A 135 -0.28 -7.05 8.58
C ALA A 135 0.40 -5.68 8.65
N VAL A 136 -0.32 -4.63 9.06
CA VAL A 136 0.27 -3.29 9.26
C VAL A 136 1.34 -3.30 10.34
N ARG A 137 1.13 -3.99 11.48
CA ARG A 137 2.14 -4.07 12.55
C ARG A 137 3.42 -4.78 12.09
N LEU A 138 3.29 -5.84 11.30
CA LEU A 138 4.43 -6.57 10.76
C LEU A 138 5.24 -5.69 9.79
N LEU A 139 4.55 -5.00 8.87
CA LEU A 139 5.17 -4.03 7.96
C LEU A 139 5.79 -2.84 8.72
N ASN A 140 5.15 -2.34 9.78
CA ASN A 140 5.68 -1.26 10.60
C ASN A 140 6.99 -1.69 11.27
N SER A 141 7.01 -2.90 11.86
CA SER A 141 8.20 -3.46 12.50
C SER A 141 9.34 -3.64 11.50
N ARG A 142 9.07 -4.25 10.35
CA ARG A 142 10.09 -4.51 9.31
C ARG A 142 10.69 -3.22 8.78
N PHE A 143 9.83 -2.25 8.48
CA PHE A 143 10.26 -1.00 7.90
C PHE A 143 10.53 0.09 8.95
N GLY A 144 10.66 -0.24 10.23
CA GLY A 144 11.04 0.73 11.28
C GLY A 144 10.14 1.96 11.34
N ILE A 145 8.82 1.77 11.17
CA ILE A 145 7.85 2.81 11.48
C ILE A 145 7.49 2.67 12.95
N VAL A 146 7.81 3.71 13.72
CA VAL A 146 7.40 3.87 15.12
C VAL A 146 6.29 4.92 15.19
#